data_AF-A0A8X7W2Q3-F1
#
_entry.id   AF-A0A8X7W2Q3-F1
#
_cell.length_a   1.000
_cell.length_b   1.000
_cell.length_c   1.000
_cell.angle_alpha   90.00
_cell.angle_beta   90.00
_cell.angle_gamma   90.00
#
_symmetry.space_group_name_H-M   'P 1'
#
loop_
_entity.id
_entity.type
_entity.pdbx_description
1 polymer ?
#
loop_
_entity_poly.entity_id
_entity_poly.type
_entity_poly.pdbx_seq_one_letter_code
_entity_poly.pdbx_strand_id
1 'polypeptide(L)'
;MGGKVEPYGSHSNSTLFDDYGRPLACFQVPDEAVSKCTSCSDFGAFNRRHRCRNCVGVFCDKCTQGRIALTAEENVPQVRVCDPCMAEVSQRLSYTKESASRNVSVQSHGDVARKLQGRIWEADEGSSLSNMDSALAAEFLGVKPTLPPYLKPGLTQEDLITGVSFASGGSGYDPLTPIVVSAIPMSNQLTYFQEYIEKVKGFVGKEKAEHIISKSLAIVIAGSDDLANTYYGTHAEELLYDIDAYTSYMASSAASFAMQLYESGARKIGFVGVPPIGCLPIQRTSRGGLKRKCADKVNVAAQLFNTKLSRSLHSVAETLKNATLVYIDIYALCAQMIQNPKEYGFDDIDRGCCGTGLVELGPLCNQFTSLLCSNVSSYMFWDSYHPTERAYRILTKKFVETDMSPFYDK
;
A
#
# COMPACT_ATOMS: atom_id res chain seq x y z
N MET A 1 -0.86 56.39 -21.28
CA MET A 1 0.46 56.77 -20.71
C MET A 1 0.27 56.78 -19.20
N GLY A 2 0.89 55.98 -18.36
CA GLY A 2 1.96 55.01 -18.47
C GLY A 2 2.28 54.67 -17.02
N GLY A 3 1.80 53.53 -16.54
CA GLY A 3 2.08 53.08 -15.18
C GLY A 3 3.54 52.64 -15.09
N LYS A 4 4.22 53.09 -14.03
CA LYS A 4 5.41 52.44 -13.48
C LYS A 4 5.31 52.48 -11.97
N VAL A 5 5.10 51.32 -11.36
CA VAL A 5 5.60 51.00 -10.03
C VAL A 5 6.21 49.61 -10.15
N GLU A 6 7.49 49.53 -9.80
CA GLU A 6 8.35 48.34 -9.80
C GLU A 6 8.01 47.36 -8.65
N PRO A 7 8.47 46.10 -8.74
CA PRO A 7 7.97 44.99 -7.93
C PRO A 7 8.68 44.91 -6.56
N TYR A 8 7.90 44.69 -5.51
CA TYR A 8 8.44 44.25 -4.21
C TYR A 8 8.52 42.72 -4.17
N GLY A 9 9.75 42.22 -4.05
CA GLY A 9 10.15 41.32 -2.96
C GLY A 9 9.61 39.88 -2.95
N SER A 10 10.51 38.97 -3.31
CA SER A 10 10.51 37.55 -2.97
C SER A 10 10.33 37.26 -1.47
N HIS A 11 9.33 36.45 -1.10
CA HIS A 11 9.30 35.71 0.16
C HIS A 11 8.74 34.29 -0.04
N SER A 12 9.55 33.30 0.36
CA SER A 12 9.24 31.93 0.80
C SER A 12 7.98 31.24 0.24
N ASN A 13 8.21 30.28 -0.67
CA ASN A 13 7.20 29.37 -1.21
C ASN A 13 6.93 28.18 -0.26
N SER A 14 6.58 28.49 1.00
CA SER A 14 6.11 27.51 1.98
C SER A 14 4.60 27.58 2.08
N THR A 15 3.96 26.42 2.08
CA THR A 15 2.52 26.14 2.27
C THR A 15 1.69 26.21 0.99
N LEU A 16 1.44 25.02 0.40
CA LEU A 16 0.38 24.76 -0.58
C LEU A 16 -0.84 24.10 0.08
N PHE A 17 -0.68 23.67 1.33
CA PHE A 17 -1.65 22.94 2.13
C PHE A 17 -1.63 23.48 3.56
N ASP A 18 -2.77 23.38 4.26
CA ASP A 18 -2.81 23.67 5.70
C ASP A 18 -2.18 22.55 6.53
N ASP A 19 -2.06 22.74 7.85
CA ASP A 19 -1.48 21.77 8.80
C ASP A 19 -2.22 20.41 8.84
N TYR A 20 -3.33 20.28 8.10
CA TYR A 20 -4.13 19.07 7.95
C TYR A 20 -4.07 18.48 6.53
N GLY A 21 -3.13 18.91 5.69
CA GLY A 21 -2.92 18.37 4.34
C GLY A 21 -3.99 18.73 3.32
N ARG A 22 -4.75 19.82 3.52
CA ARG A 22 -5.79 20.28 2.57
C ARG A 22 -5.28 21.38 1.64
N PRO A 23 -5.56 21.33 0.32
CA PRO A 23 -5.08 22.36 -0.60
C PRO A 23 -5.57 23.74 -0.17
N LEU A 24 -4.66 24.70 -0.07
CA LEU A 24 -5.00 26.10 0.18
C LEU A 24 -5.95 26.60 -0.92
N ALA A 25 -6.88 27.48 -0.54
CA ALA A 25 -8.03 27.89 -1.36
C ALA A 25 -7.67 28.37 -2.79
N CYS A 26 -6.43 28.79 -3.04
CA CYS A 26 -5.95 29.27 -4.34
C CYS A 26 -5.71 28.17 -5.40
N PHE A 27 -5.62 26.89 -5.03
CA PHE A 27 -5.39 25.78 -5.96
C PHE A 27 -6.63 24.93 -6.24
N GLN A 28 -7.77 25.30 -5.65
CA GLN A 28 -9.04 24.64 -5.89
C GLN A 28 -9.69 25.25 -7.13
N VAL A 29 -10.15 24.42 -8.07
CA VAL A 29 -11.02 24.88 -9.18
C VAL A 29 -12.21 25.60 -8.56
N PRO A 30 -12.49 26.88 -8.87
CA PRO A 30 -13.61 27.60 -8.29
C PRO A 30 -14.92 26.84 -8.45
N ASP A 31 -15.80 26.85 -7.45
CA ASP A 31 -17.08 26.14 -7.50
C ASP A 31 -17.84 26.51 -8.79
N GLU A 32 -17.80 27.78 -9.18
CA GLU A 32 -18.46 28.34 -10.37
C GLU A 32 -17.99 27.70 -11.68
N ALA A 33 -16.75 27.21 -11.74
CA ALA A 33 -16.18 26.54 -12.91
C ALA A 33 -16.63 25.08 -13.05
N VAL A 34 -17.31 24.52 -12.04
CA VAL A 34 -17.86 23.16 -12.09
C VAL A 34 -19.27 23.18 -12.65
N SER A 35 -19.48 22.53 -13.80
CA SER A 35 -20.80 22.45 -14.47
C SER A 35 -21.66 21.28 -14.01
N LYS A 36 -21.07 20.26 -13.36
CA LYS A 36 -21.78 19.04 -12.96
C LYS A 36 -21.51 18.63 -11.52
N CYS A 37 -22.54 18.15 -10.83
CA CYS A 37 -22.38 17.47 -9.55
C CYS A 37 -21.53 16.21 -9.77
N THR A 38 -20.54 16.00 -8.90
CA THR A 38 -19.68 14.81 -8.96
C THR A 38 -20.45 13.48 -8.84
N SER A 39 -21.66 13.48 -8.28
CA SER A 39 -22.41 12.24 -7.96
C SER A 39 -23.66 11.99 -8.81
N CYS A 40 -24.28 13.02 -9.40
CA CYS A 40 -25.60 12.84 -10.03
C CYS A 40 -25.78 13.56 -11.37
N SER A 41 -25.98 14.88 -11.37
CA SER A 41 -26.38 15.63 -12.57
C SER A 41 -25.88 17.08 -12.61
N ASP A 42 -26.12 17.74 -13.73
CA ASP A 42 -25.66 19.09 -14.03
C ASP A 42 -26.20 20.14 -13.04
N PHE A 43 -25.38 21.16 -12.73
CA PHE A 43 -25.82 22.30 -11.92
C PHE A 43 -26.74 23.22 -12.72
N GLY A 44 -27.69 23.85 -12.05
CA GLY A 44 -28.66 24.77 -12.64
C GLY A 44 -29.09 25.86 -11.67
N ALA A 45 -30.01 26.74 -12.06
CA ALA A 45 -30.42 27.92 -11.27
C ALA A 45 -30.91 27.60 -9.84
N PHE A 46 -31.42 26.38 -9.63
CA PHE A 46 -31.97 25.92 -8.35
C PHE A 46 -31.10 24.87 -7.64
N ASN A 47 -30.01 24.41 -8.26
CA ASN A 47 -29.08 23.42 -7.68
C ASN A 47 -27.78 24.13 -7.31
N ARG A 48 -27.63 24.48 -6.03
CA ARG A 48 -26.43 25.13 -5.52
C ARG A 48 -25.27 24.14 -5.42
N ARG A 49 -24.06 24.68 -5.51
CA ARG A 49 -22.81 23.94 -5.45
C ARG A 49 -22.30 23.90 -4.02
N HIS A 50 -21.86 22.73 -3.58
CA HIS A 50 -21.35 22.48 -2.25
C HIS A 50 -20.07 21.68 -2.33
N ARG A 51 -18.99 22.21 -1.76
CA ARG A 51 -17.72 21.52 -1.70
C ARG A 51 -17.68 20.55 -0.52
N CYS A 52 -17.41 19.27 -0.79
CA CYS A 52 -17.21 18.26 0.24
C CYS A 52 -15.92 18.57 1.01
N ARG A 53 -15.99 18.64 2.34
CA ARG A 53 -14.82 18.96 3.17
C ARG A 53 -13.83 17.79 3.34
N ASN A 54 -14.20 16.58 2.93
CA ASN A 54 -13.36 15.38 2.97
C ASN A 54 -12.64 15.14 1.62
N CYS A 55 -13.39 14.96 0.52
CA CYS A 55 -12.83 14.62 -0.79
C CYS A 55 -12.66 15.80 -1.76
N VAL A 56 -12.93 17.04 -1.30
CA VAL A 56 -12.83 18.31 -2.07
C VAL A 56 -13.64 18.42 -3.38
N GLY A 57 -14.41 17.39 -3.75
CA GLY A 57 -15.35 17.42 -4.88
C GLY A 57 -16.53 18.37 -4.69
N VAL A 58 -17.21 18.74 -5.79
CA VAL A 58 -18.33 19.68 -5.80
C VAL A 58 -19.63 18.95 -6.09
N PHE A 59 -20.58 19.07 -5.17
CA PHE A 59 -21.82 18.29 -5.14
C PHE A 59 -23.04 19.22 -5.01
N CYS A 60 -24.23 18.69 -5.29
CA CYS A 60 -25.49 19.40 -5.04
C CYS A 60 -25.98 19.20 -3.60
N ASP A 61 -26.97 19.99 -3.18
CA ASP A 61 -27.61 19.87 -1.86
C ASP A 61 -28.13 18.45 -1.57
N LYS A 62 -28.66 17.77 -2.60
CA LYS A 62 -29.21 16.41 -2.48
C LYS A 62 -28.15 15.35 -2.21
N CYS A 63 -26.90 15.60 -2.59
CA CYS A 63 -25.77 14.67 -2.45
C CYS A 63 -24.83 15.05 -1.27
N THR A 64 -25.22 16.03 -0.46
CA THR A 64 -24.45 16.53 0.68
C THR A 64 -25.36 16.79 1.89
N GLN A 65 -26.23 15.82 2.21
CA GLN A 65 -27.27 16.02 3.22
C GLN A 65 -26.71 16.04 4.65
N GLY A 66 -25.57 15.40 4.88
CA GLY A 66 -24.97 15.21 6.18
C GLY A 66 -23.88 16.22 6.54
N ARG A 67 -23.67 16.39 7.86
CA ARG A 67 -22.50 17.03 8.45
C ARG A 67 -21.87 16.08 9.46
N ILE A 68 -20.55 16.01 9.47
CA ILE A 68 -19.79 15.14 10.39
C ILE A 68 -18.47 15.79 10.79
N ALA A 69 -17.97 15.43 11.97
CA ALA A 69 -16.58 15.68 12.31
C ALA A 69 -15.69 14.80 11.43
N LEU A 70 -14.54 15.30 10.96
CA LEU A 70 -13.62 14.48 10.14
C LEU A 70 -12.64 13.68 11.01
N THR A 71 -12.52 14.02 12.29
CA THR A 71 -11.63 13.39 13.26
C THR A 71 -12.41 12.95 14.49
N ALA A 72 -11.83 12.03 15.28
CA ALA A 72 -12.44 11.51 16.50
C ALA A 72 -12.22 12.40 17.73
N GLU A 73 -11.64 13.58 17.54
CA GLU A 73 -11.35 14.54 18.62
C GLU A 73 -12.63 15.16 19.18
N GLU A 74 -12.60 15.47 20.48
CA GLU A 74 -13.70 16.16 21.13
C GLU A 74 -13.76 17.64 20.70
N ASN A 75 -14.98 18.17 20.57
CA ASN A 75 -15.24 19.58 20.24
C ASN A 75 -14.84 20.05 18.83
N VAL A 76 -14.67 19.12 17.87
CA VAL A 76 -14.42 19.47 16.46
C VAL A 76 -15.72 19.89 15.75
N PRO A 77 -15.72 20.99 14.96
CA PRO A 77 -16.91 21.43 14.22
C PRO A 77 -17.33 20.42 13.14
N GLN A 78 -18.64 20.17 13.04
CA GLN A 78 -19.19 19.32 12.00
C GLN A 78 -19.23 20.05 10.65
N VAL A 79 -18.60 19.46 9.65
CA VAL A 79 -18.46 20.02 8.30
C VAL A 79 -19.33 19.25 7.30
N ARG A 80 -19.78 19.95 6.25
CA ARG A 80 -20.57 19.34 5.18
C ARG A 80 -19.68 18.42 4.35
N VAL A 81 -20.15 17.20 4.12
CA VAL A 81 -19.49 16.19 3.28
C VAL A 81 -20.49 15.61 2.28
N CYS A 82 -20.00 14.98 1.23
CA CYS A 82 -20.87 14.22 0.31
C CYS A 82 -21.32 12.91 0.94
N ASP A 83 -22.44 12.36 0.48
CA ASP A 83 -23.06 11.16 1.07
C ASP A 83 -22.11 9.93 1.09
N PRO A 84 -21.26 9.67 0.07
CA PRO A 84 -20.25 8.61 0.16
C PRO A 84 -19.22 8.85 1.28
N CYS A 85 -18.68 10.07 1.39
CA CYS A 85 -17.76 10.42 2.47
C CYS A 85 -18.46 10.43 3.84
N MET A 86 -19.75 10.70 3.88
CA MET A 86 -20.56 10.65 5.10
C MET A 86 -20.58 9.22 5.66
N ALA A 87 -20.80 8.21 4.80
CA ALA A 87 -20.73 6.80 5.19
C ALA A 87 -19.30 6.39 5.60
N GLU A 88 -18.31 6.71 4.77
CA GLU A 88 -16.89 6.39 5.00
C GLU A 88 -16.38 6.97 6.33
N VAL A 89 -16.61 8.27 6.58
CA VAL A 89 -16.13 8.95 7.79
C VAL A 89 -16.90 8.46 9.02
N SER A 90 -18.21 8.20 8.92
CA SER A 90 -18.98 7.63 10.03
C SER A 90 -18.42 6.29 10.48
N GLN A 91 -18.11 5.43 9.51
CA GLN A 91 -17.53 4.12 9.77
C GLN A 91 -16.10 4.23 10.34
N ARG A 92 -15.26 5.12 9.79
CA ARG A 92 -13.92 5.41 10.35
C ARG A 92 -13.98 5.91 11.80
N LEU A 93 -14.92 6.80 12.12
CA LEU A 93 -15.07 7.35 13.47
C LEU A 93 -15.65 6.34 14.46
N SER A 94 -16.59 5.50 14.04
CA SER A 94 -17.10 4.41 14.89
C SER A 94 -15.98 3.42 15.21
N TYR A 95 -15.16 3.06 14.21
CA TYR A 95 -14.00 2.20 14.42
C TYR A 95 -12.95 2.84 15.33
N THR A 96 -12.70 4.15 15.21
CA THR A 96 -11.73 4.85 16.07
C THR A 96 -12.18 4.87 17.54
N LYS A 97 -13.49 5.00 17.79
CA LYS A 97 -14.07 4.93 19.14
C LYS A 97 -14.03 3.51 19.69
N GLU A 98 -14.32 2.50 18.86
CA GLU A 98 -14.17 1.09 19.25
C GLU A 98 -12.71 0.70 19.48
N SER A 99 -11.76 1.21 18.68
CA SER A 99 -10.32 0.97 18.84
C SER A 99 -9.77 1.67 20.06
N ALA A 100 -10.25 2.87 20.42
CA ALA A 100 -9.87 3.54 21.67
C ALA A 100 -10.37 2.77 22.91
N SER A 101 -11.61 2.27 22.86
CA SER A 101 -12.19 1.42 23.91
C SER A 101 -11.47 0.06 24.02
N ARG A 102 -11.09 -0.53 22.88
CA ARG A 102 -10.26 -1.75 22.83
C ARG A 102 -8.80 -1.48 23.22
N ASN A 103 -8.23 -0.31 22.99
CA ASN A 103 -6.84 0.00 23.36
C ASN A 103 -6.60 -0.02 24.88
N VAL A 104 -7.61 0.34 25.69
CA VAL A 104 -7.51 0.25 27.16
C VAL A 104 -7.48 -1.22 27.64
N SER A 105 -8.22 -2.12 26.98
CA SER A 105 -8.18 -3.57 27.29
C SER A 105 -7.00 -4.29 26.61
N VAL A 106 -6.55 -3.80 25.46
CA VAL A 106 -5.40 -4.31 24.69
C VAL A 106 -4.07 -3.88 25.32
N GLN A 107 -3.97 -2.78 26.07
CA GLN A 107 -2.71 -2.43 26.74
C GLN A 107 -2.25 -3.51 27.74
N SER A 108 -3.16 -4.16 28.48
CA SER A 108 -2.79 -5.26 29.39
C SER A 108 -2.48 -6.58 28.66
N HIS A 109 -3.05 -6.78 27.47
CA HIS A 109 -2.73 -7.92 26.58
C HIS A 109 -1.55 -7.63 25.65
N GLY A 110 -1.15 -6.37 25.47
CA GLY A 110 -0.16 -5.90 24.51
C GLY A 110 1.27 -6.20 24.92
N ASP A 111 1.54 -6.31 26.21
CA ASP A 111 2.82 -6.82 26.74
C ASP A 111 2.93 -8.35 26.56
N VAL A 112 1.78 -9.04 26.58
CA VAL A 112 1.69 -10.48 26.28
C VAL A 112 1.81 -10.70 24.77
N ALA A 113 1.19 -9.87 23.93
CA ALA A 113 1.33 -9.91 22.48
C ALA A 113 2.75 -9.55 22.03
N ARG A 114 3.45 -8.59 22.66
CA ARG A 114 4.87 -8.31 22.39
C ARG A 114 5.76 -9.51 22.73
N LYS A 115 5.47 -10.21 23.83
CA LYS A 115 6.14 -11.46 24.22
C LYS A 115 5.79 -12.64 23.31
N LEU A 116 4.56 -12.72 22.81
CA LEU A 116 4.14 -13.76 21.87
C LEU A 116 4.69 -13.50 20.47
N GLN A 117 4.70 -12.25 19.98
CA GLN A 117 5.32 -11.85 18.71
C GLN A 117 6.84 -12.05 18.76
N GLY A 118 7.50 -11.74 19.87
CA GLY A 118 8.92 -12.04 20.08
C GLY A 118 9.23 -13.54 20.08
N ARG A 119 8.30 -14.38 20.55
CA ARG A 119 8.43 -15.85 20.51
C ARG A 119 8.02 -16.48 19.18
N ILE A 120 7.12 -15.85 18.43
CA ILE A 120 6.80 -16.20 17.04
C ILE A 120 8.00 -15.84 16.16
N TRP A 121 8.67 -14.72 16.42
CA TRP A 121 9.85 -14.25 15.69
C TRP A 121 11.05 -15.23 15.78
N GLU A 122 11.32 -15.83 16.94
CA GLU A 122 12.38 -16.86 17.06
C GLU A 122 12.06 -18.16 16.30
N ALA A 123 10.78 -18.41 15.98
CA ALA A 123 10.35 -19.51 15.11
C ALA A 123 10.29 -19.12 13.62
N ASP A 124 10.53 -17.85 13.29
CA ASP A 124 10.24 -17.22 11.99
C ASP A 124 11.50 -16.79 11.20
N GLU A 125 12.70 -17.23 11.61
CA GLU A 125 13.93 -17.02 10.84
C GLU A 125 13.87 -17.61 9.41
N GLY A 126 12.82 -18.39 9.08
CA GLY A 126 12.57 -18.96 7.76
C GLY A 126 11.22 -18.65 7.09
N SER A 127 10.31 -17.82 7.65
CA SER A 127 8.93 -17.70 7.12
C SER A 127 8.38 -16.29 6.87
N SER A 128 9.13 -15.22 7.13
CA SER A 128 8.75 -13.86 6.71
C SER A 128 9.04 -13.62 5.20
N LEU A 129 8.36 -14.33 4.30
CA LEU A 129 8.50 -14.17 2.83
C LEU A 129 8.17 -12.75 2.34
N SER A 130 7.34 -11.98 3.06
CA SER A 130 7.07 -10.56 2.77
C SER A 130 8.28 -9.63 2.98
N ASN A 131 9.29 -10.05 3.77
CA ASN A 131 10.55 -9.31 3.91
C ASN A 131 11.54 -9.67 2.81
N MET A 132 11.33 -10.78 2.09
CA MET A 132 12.28 -11.29 1.11
C MET A 132 12.35 -10.37 -0.13
N ASP A 133 11.23 -9.79 -0.55
CA ASP A 133 11.15 -8.92 -1.74
C ASP A 133 11.99 -7.64 -1.57
N SER A 134 11.82 -6.97 -0.43
CA SER A 134 12.53 -5.73 -0.10
C SER A 134 13.99 -5.99 0.28
N ALA A 135 14.28 -7.13 0.93
CA ALA A 135 15.64 -7.53 1.26
C ALA A 135 16.45 -7.89 0.00
N LEU A 136 15.86 -8.63 -0.94
CA LEU A 136 16.49 -8.92 -2.22
C LEU A 136 16.68 -7.65 -3.03
N ALA A 137 15.70 -6.75 -3.07
CA ALA A 137 15.88 -5.46 -3.74
C ALA A 137 17.07 -4.68 -3.15
N ALA A 138 17.19 -4.62 -1.81
CA ALA A 138 18.34 -3.97 -1.16
C ALA A 138 19.68 -4.66 -1.48
N GLU A 139 19.70 -6.00 -1.57
CA GLU A 139 20.87 -6.79 -1.96
C GLU A 139 21.29 -6.48 -3.40
N PHE A 140 20.35 -6.56 -4.35
CA PHE A 140 20.62 -6.32 -5.77
C PHE A 140 21.03 -4.87 -6.07
N LEU A 141 20.52 -3.91 -5.29
CA LEU A 141 20.90 -2.50 -5.38
C LEU A 141 22.25 -2.20 -4.70
N GLY A 142 22.87 -3.20 -4.06
CA GLY A 142 24.14 -3.05 -3.35
C GLY A 142 24.05 -2.17 -2.10
N VAL A 143 22.85 -1.99 -1.55
CA VAL A 143 22.62 -1.18 -0.34
C VAL A 143 23.06 -1.96 0.90
N LYS A 144 22.57 -3.20 1.04
CA LYS A 144 22.99 -4.14 2.10
C LYS A 144 22.48 -5.56 1.84
N PRO A 145 23.11 -6.59 2.42
CA PRO A 145 22.74 -7.98 2.16
C PRO A 145 21.34 -8.35 2.68
N THR A 146 20.85 -7.72 3.75
CA THR A 146 19.52 -7.99 4.30
C THR A 146 18.86 -6.72 4.82
N LEU A 147 17.54 -6.61 4.60
CA LEU A 147 16.72 -5.50 5.10
C LEU A 147 15.96 -5.95 6.36
N PRO A 148 16.42 -5.58 7.57
CA PRO A 148 15.77 -6.05 8.79
C PRO A 148 14.41 -5.34 8.96
N PRO A 149 13.41 -5.99 9.56
CA PRO A 149 12.15 -5.34 9.87
C PRO A 149 12.33 -4.33 11.00
N TYR A 150 11.62 -3.20 10.90
CA TYR A 150 11.70 -2.09 11.86
C TYR A 150 11.35 -2.49 13.30
N LEU A 151 10.50 -3.50 13.48
CA LEU A 151 10.10 -4.00 14.79
C LEU A 151 11.07 -5.04 15.39
N LYS A 152 12.15 -5.38 14.69
CA LYS A 152 13.18 -6.29 15.22
C LYS A 152 13.79 -5.69 16.50
N PRO A 153 13.84 -6.43 17.63
CA PRO A 153 14.56 -5.97 18.80
C PRO A 153 16.05 -5.78 18.53
N GLY A 154 16.66 -4.74 19.10
CA GLY A 154 18.10 -4.53 19.04
C GLY A 154 18.64 -4.02 17.69
N LEU A 155 17.81 -3.37 16.86
CA LEU A 155 18.29 -2.66 15.67
C LEU A 155 19.39 -1.65 16.03
N THR A 156 20.48 -1.70 15.29
CA THR A 156 21.60 -0.78 15.47
C THR A 156 21.34 0.54 14.76
N GLN A 157 22.14 1.57 15.08
CA GLN A 157 22.12 2.82 14.31
C GLN A 157 22.45 2.57 12.83
N GLU A 158 23.38 1.66 12.54
CA GLU A 158 23.79 1.30 11.17
C GLU A 158 22.64 0.66 10.40
N ASP A 159 21.87 -0.23 11.05
CA ASP A 159 20.67 -0.82 10.44
C ASP A 159 19.67 0.24 10.02
N LEU A 160 19.45 1.24 10.87
CA LEU A 160 18.48 2.31 10.63
C LEU A 160 18.95 3.25 9.53
N ILE A 161 20.19 3.77 9.56
CA ILE A 161 20.65 4.72 8.54
C ILE A 161 20.79 4.09 7.14
N THR A 162 20.89 2.76 7.06
CA THR A 162 20.93 2.00 5.78
C THR A 162 19.56 1.51 5.31
N GLY A 163 18.51 1.66 6.13
CA GLY A 163 17.12 1.33 5.79
C GLY A 163 16.55 0.10 6.49
N VAL A 164 15.23 0.01 6.59
CA VAL A 164 14.51 -1.09 7.24
C VAL A 164 13.22 -1.43 6.49
N SER A 165 12.65 -2.60 6.76
CA SER A 165 11.33 -3.00 6.24
C SER A 165 10.23 -2.65 7.23
N PHE A 166 9.14 -2.05 6.74
CA PHE A 166 7.91 -1.80 7.50
C PHE A 166 6.79 -2.79 7.12
N ALA A 167 7.05 -3.70 6.19
CA ALA A 167 6.06 -4.58 5.61
C ALA A 167 5.48 -5.55 6.65
N SER A 168 4.19 -5.83 6.50
CA SER A 168 3.48 -6.88 7.25
C SER A 168 2.72 -7.74 6.25
N GLY A 169 2.99 -9.04 6.21
CA GLY A 169 2.20 -9.99 5.43
C GLY A 169 0.73 -9.93 5.82
N GLY A 170 -0.18 -10.00 4.85
CA GLY A 170 -1.62 -9.88 5.09
C GLY A 170 -2.15 -8.45 5.15
N SER A 171 -1.33 -7.44 4.83
CA SER A 171 -1.74 -6.04 4.82
C SER A 171 -2.21 -5.58 3.43
N GLY A 172 -3.04 -4.55 3.41
CA GLY A 172 -3.70 -4.05 2.21
C GLY A 172 -4.07 -2.58 2.29
N TYR A 173 -4.57 -2.04 1.18
CA TYR A 173 -5.12 -0.69 1.10
C TYR A 173 -6.47 -0.57 1.81
N ASP A 174 -7.24 -1.66 1.81
CA ASP A 174 -8.49 -1.80 2.54
C ASP A 174 -8.21 -2.05 4.04
N PRO A 175 -8.75 -1.21 4.95
CA PRO A 175 -8.61 -1.38 6.39
C PRO A 175 -9.14 -2.71 6.94
N LEU A 176 -10.02 -3.40 6.23
CA LEU A 176 -10.50 -4.73 6.61
C LEU A 176 -9.47 -5.83 6.35
N THR A 177 -8.65 -5.70 5.30
CA THR A 177 -7.64 -6.70 4.93
C THR A 177 -6.74 -7.13 6.09
N PRO A 178 -6.08 -6.21 6.81
CA PRO A 178 -5.21 -6.60 7.93
C PRO A 178 -5.97 -7.19 9.12
N ILE A 179 -7.27 -6.89 9.27
CA ILE A 179 -8.07 -7.42 10.39
C ILE A 179 -8.32 -8.91 10.22
N VAL A 180 -8.60 -9.37 9.00
CA VAL A 180 -8.94 -10.78 8.70
C VAL A 180 -7.83 -11.74 9.13
N VAL A 181 -6.57 -11.30 9.05
CA VAL A 181 -5.38 -12.12 9.31
C VAL A 181 -4.50 -11.57 10.44
N SER A 182 -5.02 -10.62 11.24
CA SER A 182 -4.30 -9.98 12.35
C SER A 182 -2.94 -9.38 11.95
N ALA A 183 -2.88 -8.76 10.77
CA ALA A 183 -1.70 -8.06 10.25
C ALA A 183 -1.65 -6.59 10.70
N ILE A 184 -0.50 -5.97 10.51
CA ILE A 184 -0.31 -4.53 10.77
C ILE A 184 -0.88 -3.74 9.58
N PRO A 185 -1.85 -2.83 9.79
CA PRO A 185 -2.43 -2.03 8.72
C PRO A 185 -1.41 -1.05 8.12
N MET A 186 -1.58 -0.71 6.84
CA MET A 186 -0.74 0.26 6.11
C MET A 186 -0.60 1.60 6.85
N SER A 187 -1.66 2.07 7.53
CA SER A 187 -1.59 3.29 8.35
C SER A 187 -0.54 3.21 9.46
N ASN A 188 -0.42 2.07 10.13
CA ASN A 188 0.57 1.88 11.18
C ASN A 188 1.97 1.71 10.60
N GLN A 189 2.11 1.10 9.42
CA GLN A 189 3.39 1.04 8.71
C GLN A 189 3.91 2.44 8.36
N LEU A 190 3.02 3.37 7.98
CA LEU A 190 3.36 4.78 7.78
C LEU A 190 3.75 5.47 9.10
N THR A 191 3.03 5.23 10.20
CA THR A 191 3.42 5.73 11.53
C THR A 191 4.83 5.25 11.90
N TYR A 192 5.14 3.97 11.67
CA TYR A 192 6.48 3.44 11.91
C TYR A 192 7.54 4.08 11.03
N PHE A 193 7.23 4.41 9.77
CA PHE A 193 8.12 5.16 8.91
C PHE A 193 8.40 6.56 9.46
N GLN A 194 7.39 7.25 9.96
CA GLN A 194 7.54 8.58 10.59
C GLN A 194 8.37 8.51 11.88
N GLU A 195 8.13 7.52 12.75
CA GLU A 195 8.96 7.28 13.93
C GLU A 195 10.41 6.96 13.56
N TYR A 196 10.61 6.15 12.52
CA TYR A 196 11.93 5.82 11.99
C TYR A 196 12.68 7.09 11.55
N ILE A 197 12.01 8.03 10.87
CA ILE A 197 12.61 9.30 10.48
C ILE A 197 13.09 10.08 11.71
N GLU A 198 12.29 10.15 12.78
CA GLU A 198 12.68 10.82 14.03
C GLU A 198 13.87 10.14 14.71
N LYS A 199 13.94 8.80 14.69
CA LYS A 199 15.12 8.07 15.19
C LYS A 199 16.37 8.41 14.38
N VAL A 200 16.29 8.40 13.04
CA VAL A 200 17.41 8.76 12.17
C VAL A 200 17.85 10.21 12.43
N LYS A 201 16.91 11.15 12.57
CA LYS A 201 17.21 12.55 12.97
C LYS A 201 17.97 12.62 14.29
N GLY A 202 17.58 11.82 15.29
CA GLY A 202 18.27 11.73 16.57
C GLY A 202 19.73 11.26 16.46
N PHE A 203 20.04 10.39 15.50
CA PHE A 203 21.39 9.86 15.31
C PHE A 203 22.32 10.72 14.48
N VAL A 204 21.81 11.33 13.41
CA VAL A 204 22.65 12.02 12.41
C VAL A 204 22.39 13.52 12.30
N GLY A 205 21.41 14.05 13.04
CA GLY A 205 20.95 15.42 12.93
C GLY A 205 19.93 15.62 11.80
N LYS A 206 19.18 16.73 11.88
CA LYS A 206 18.05 17.02 10.98
C LYS A 206 18.44 17.05 9.50
N GLU A 207 19.41 17.87 9.13
CA GLU A 207 19.81 18.07 7.72
C GLU A 207 20.29 16.76 7.08
N LYS A 208 21.11 15.99 7.80
CA LYS A 208 21.63 14.72 7.30
C LYS A 208 20.53 13.65 7.22
N ALA A 209 19.58 13.64 8.14
CA ALA A 209 18.43 12.74 8.06
C ALA A 209 17.54 13.08 6.86
N GLU A 210 17.20 14.35 6.65
CA GLU A 210 16.45 14.79 5.46
C GLU A 210 17.16 14.40 4.16
N HIS A 211 18.49 14.52 4.12
CA HIS A 211 19.29 14.04 2.99
C HIS A 211 19.20 12.52 2.81
N ILE A 212 19.33 11.73 3.88
CA ILE A 212 19.18 10.27 3.83
C ILE A 212 17.79 9.91 3.28
N ILE A 213 16.71 10.42 3.88
CA ILE A 213 15.33 10.07 3.50
C ILE A 213 15.03 10.48 2.06
N SER A 214 15.49 11.64 1.60
CA SER A 214 15.28 12.08 0.22
C SER A 214 16.09 11.27 -0.81
N LYS A 215 17.22 10.67 -0.42
CA LYS A 215 18.01 9.79 -1.28
C LYS A 215 17.61 8.32 -1.20
N SER A 216 16.90 7.91 -0.15
CA SER A 216 16.36 6.55 0.01
C SER A 216 15.28 6.21 -1.01
N LEU A 217 15.18 4.93 -1.34
CA LEU A 217 14.12 4.35 -2.15
C LEU A 217 13.03 3.75 -1.25
N ALA A 218 11.81 4.23 -1.37
CA ALA A 218 10.63 3.65 -0.74
C ALA A 218 9.89 2.76 -1.73
N ILE A 219 9.80 1.45 -1.45
CA ILE A 219 9.04 0.49 -2.25
C ILE A 219 7.79 0.07 -1.49
N VAL A 220 6.63 0.18 -2.15
CA VAL A 220 5.32 -0.18 -1.62
C VAL A 220 4.77 -1.37 -2.39
N ILE A 221 4.47 -2.45 -1.67
CA ILE A 221 3.90 -3.69 -2.22
C ILE A 221 2.63 -4.00 -1.43
N ALA A 222 1.46 -3.81 -2.04
CA ALA A 222 0.16 -4.03 -1.42
C ALA A 222 -0.92 -4.23 -2.51
N GLY A 223 -2.08 -4.79 -2.13
CA GLY A 223 -3.23 -4.97 -3.02
C GLY A 223 -3.58 -6.42 -3.33
N SER A 224 -2.62 -7.35 -3.23
CA SER A 224 -2.88 -8.78 -3.46
C SER A 224 -3.87 -9.34 -2.45
N ASP A 225 -3.67 -9.01 -1.17
CA ASP A 225 -4.51 -9.48 -0.06
C ASP A 225 -5.91 -8.84 -0.08
N ASP A 226 -6.02 -7.57 -0.49
CA ASP A 226 -7.30 -6.89 -0.71
C ASP A 226 -8.18 -7.67 -1.69
N LEU A 227 -7.61 -8.09 -2.82
CA LEU A 227 -8.35 -8.86 -3.83
C LEU A 227 -8.57 -10.31 -3.39
N ALA A 228 -7.52 -11.01 -2.95
CA ALA A 228 -7.55 -12.45 -2.71
C ALA A 228 -8.29 -12.82 -1.40
N ASN A 229 -8.01 -12.11 -0.31
CA ASN A 229 -8.50 -12.43 1.02
C ASN A 229 -9.76 -11.63 1.35
N THR A 230 -9.78 -10.32 1.04
CA THR A 230 -10.90 -9.45 1.43
C THR A 230 -12.03 -9.53 0.43
N TYR A 231 -11.85 -9.02 -0.79
CA TYR A 231 -12.89 -8.93 -1.80
C TYR A 231 -13.47 -10.31 -2.16
N TYR A 232 -12.62 -11.19 -2.71
CA TYR A 232 -13.08 -12.51 -3.12
C TYR A 232 -13.14 -13.53 -1.98
N GLY A 233 -12.33 -13.38 -0.93
CA GLY A 233 -12.23 -14.36 0.15
C GLY A 233 -13.38 -14.24 1.16
N THR A 234 -13.58 -13.06 1.75
CA THR A 234 -14.67 -12.83 2.72
C THR A 234 -16.03 -12.61 2.06
N HIS A 235 -16.05 -12.17 0.79
CA HIS A 235 -17.24 -11.70 0.07
C HIS A 235 -17.97 -10.51 0.71
N ALA A 236 -17.46 -9.95 1.82
CA ALA A 236 -18.11 -8.83 2.51
C ALA A 236 -18.13 -7.56 1.66
N GLU A 237 -17.01 -7.27 1.00
CA GLU A 237 -16.87 -6.11 0.10
C GLU A 237 -17.69 -6.25 -1.19
N GLU A 238 -17.98 -7.48 -1.64
CA GLU A 238 -18.87 -7.70 -2.82
C GLU A 238 -20.31 -7.22 -2.56
N LEU A 239 -20.71 -7.04 -1.29
CA LEU A 239 -22.01 -6.49 -0.92
C LEU A 239 -22.07 -4.96 -1.01
N LEU A 240 -20.90 -4.30 -0.99
CA LEU A 240 -20.77 -2.85 -0.94
C LEU A 240 -20.26 -2.28 -2.26
N TYR A 241 -19.40 -3.01 -2.95
CA TYR A 241 -18.72 -2.57 -4.16
C TYR A 241 -18.72 -3.64 -5.25
N ASP A 242 -19.00 -3.23 -6.48
CA ASP A 242 -18.54 -4.00 -7.63
C ASP A 242 -17.00 -3.89 -7.75
N ILE A 243 -16.42 -4.78 -8.55
CA ILE A 243 -14.96 -4.87 -8.68
C ILE A 243 -14.36 -3.59 -9.29
N ASP A 244 -15.12 -2.84 -10.08
CA ASP A 244 -14.66 -1.57 -10.62
C ASP A 244 -14.55 -0.53 -9.52
N ALA A 245 -15.60 -0.35 -8.71
CA ALA A 245 -15.60 0.55 -7.57
C ALA A 245 -14.52 0.18 -6.54
N TYR A 246 -14.37 -1.11 -6.22
CA TYR A 246 -13.36 -1.57 -5.26
C TYR A 246 -11.93 -1.29 -5.73
N THR A 247 -11.61 -1.60 -6.99
CA THR A 247 -10.27 -1.31 -7.53
C THR A 247 -9.99 0.18 -7.68
N SER A 248 -11.02 1.01 -7.89
CA SER A 248 -10.89 2.48 -7.85
C SER A 248 -10.61 3.00 -6.44
N TYR A 249 -11.25 2.40 -5.42
CA TYR A 249 -10.99 2.69 -4.01
C TYR A 249 -9.53 2.36 -3.66
N MET A 250 -9.06 1.14 -3.97
CA MET A 250 -7.68 0.73 -3.73
C MET A 250 -6.67 1.69 -4.39
N ALA A 251 -6.89 2.07 -5.65
CA ALA A 251 -6.00 2.98 -6.37
C ALA A 251 -5.97 4.41 -5.75
N SER A 252 -7.11 4.86 -5.22
CA SER A 252 -7.19 6.15 -4.51
C SER A 252 -6.46 6.09 -3.17
N SER A 253 -6.58 4.98 -2.44
CA SER A 253 -5.83 4.72 -1.21
C SER A 253 -4.32 4.68 -1.46
N ALA A 254 -3.88 4.05 -2.56
CA ALA A 254 -2.47 4.03 -2.96
C ALA A 254 -1.94 5.44 -3.29
N ALA A 255 -2.70 6.24 -4.03
CA ALA A 255 -2.36 7.63 -4.32
C ALA A 255 -2.22 8.48 -3.05
N SER A 256 -3.15 8.31 -2.09
CA SER A 256 -3.07 8.95 -0.78
C SER A 256 -1.83 8.53 0.01
N PHE A 257 -1.49 7.24 -0.02
CA PHE A 257 -0.29 6.73 0.64
C PHE A 257 1.00 7.31 0.01
N ALA A 258 1.05 7.44 -1.32
CA ALA A 258 2.17 8.04 -2.04
C ALA A 258 2.40 9.51 -1.61
N MET A 259 1.33 10.29 -1.48
CA MET A 259 1.40 11.67 -1.01
C MET A 259 1.94 11.75 0.43
N GLN A 260 1.46 10.89 1.33
CA GLN A 260 1.93 10.86 2.72
C GLN A 260 3.41 10.48 2.85
N LEU A 261 3.91 9.56 2.03
CA LEU A 261 5.34 9.25 1.95
C LEU A 261 6.15 10.46 1.48
N TYR A 262 5.66 11.15 0.45
CA TYR A 262 6.29 12.36 -0.07
C TYR A 262 6.33 13.50 0.96
N GLU A 263 5.23 13.72 1.68
CA GLU A 263 5.12 14.69 2.77
C GLU A 263 6.08 14.35 3.93
N SER A 264 6.31 13.06 4.17
CA SER A 264 7.28 12.57 5.15
C SER A 264 8.74 12.68 4.67
N GLY A 265 8.99 13.19 3.46
CA GLY A 265 10.33 13.49 2.93
C GLY A 265 10.86 12.52 1.88
N ALA A 266 10.13 11.43 1.57
CA ALA A 266 10.55 10.50 0.52
C ALA A 266 10.52 11.19 -0.85
N ARG A 267 11.52 10.90 -1.69
CA ARG A 267 11.59 11.44 -3.07
C ARG A 267 11.73 10.38 -4.15
N LYS A 268 12.13 9.16 -3.82
CA LYS A 268 12.18 8.02 -4.74
C LYS A 268 11.19 6.98 -4.27
N ILE A 269 10.03 6.90 -4.92
CA ILE A 269 8.90 6.07 -4.48
C ILE A 269 8.47 5.13 -5.61
N GLY A 270 8.46 3.84 -5.35
CA GLY A 270 7.99 2.81 -6.27
C GLY A 270 6.79 2.06 -5.70
N PHE A 271 5.76 1.84 -6.53
CA PHE A 271 4.61 1.03 -6.19
C PHE A 271 4.55 -0.19 -7.11
N VAL A 272 4.54 -1.38 -6.52
CA VAL A 272 4.48 -2.64 -7.25
C VAL A 272 3.03 -3.03 -7.50
N GLY A 273 2.72 -3.35 -8.76
CA GLY A 273 1.41 -3.88 -9.14
C GLY A 273 1.14 -5.27 -8.57
N VAL A 274 -0.12 -5.67 -8.58
CA VAL A 274 -0.55 -7.02 -8.18
C VAL A 274 -0.15 -8.02 -9.28
N PRO A 275 0.50 -9.15 -8.96
CA PRO A 275 0.83 -10.19 -9.94
C PRO A 275 -0.44 -10.95 -10.40
N PRO A 276 -0.33 -11.99 -11.26
CA PRO A 276 -1.45 -12.85 -11.65
C PRO A 276 -1.93 -13.72 -10.47
N ILE A 277 -2.53 -13.10 -9.45
CA ILE A 277 -2.87 -13.76 -8.18
C ILE A 277 -3.92 -14.86 -8.34
N GLY A 278 -4.72 -14.85 -9.41
CA GLY A 278 -5.60 -15.97 -9.75
C GLY A 278 -4.86 -17.26 -10.11
N CYS A 279 -3.56 -17.18 -10.41
CA CYS A 279 -2.69 -18.32 -10.67
C CYS A 279 -1.92 -18.83 -9.44
N LEU A 280 -2.12 -18.24 -8.25
CA LEU A 280 -1.55 -18.77 -7.01
C LEU A 280 -2.08 -20.18 -6.74
N PRO A 281 -1.28 -21.09 -6.15
CA PRO A 281 -1.73 -22.45 -5.86
C PRO A 281 -3.05 -22.51 -5.06
N ILE A 282 -3.25 -21.63 -4.06
CA ILE A 282 -4.50 -21.57 -3.30
C ILE A 282 -5.69 -21.12 -4.15
N GLN A 283 -5.51 -20.17 -5.07
CA GLN A 283 -6.57 -19.67 -5.95
C GLN A 283 -6.93 -20.72 -7.02
N ARG A 284 -5.95 -21.46 -7.52
CA ARG A 284 -6.18 -22.62 -8.39
C ARG A 284 -6.97 -23.71 -7.68
N THR A 285 -6.63 -24.01 -6.44
CA THR A 285 -7.32 -25.02 -5.63
C THR A 285 -8.76 -24.60 -5.31
N SER A 286 -8.98 -23.36 -4.91
CA SER A 286 -10.30 -22.87 -4.47
C SER A 286 -11.23 -22.44 -5.61
N ARG A 287 -10.68 -21.92 -6.73
CA ARG A 287 -11.46 -21.26 -7.81
C ARG A 287 -11.16 -21.77 -9.22
N GLY A 288 -10.13 -22.61 -9.39
CA GLY A 288 -9.71 -23.15 -10.68
C GLY A 288 -10.52 -24.34 -11.19
N GLY A 289 -11.56 -24.75 -10.44
CA GLY A 289 -12.36 -25.95 -10.70
C GLY A 289 -11.55 -27.24 -10.58
N LEU A 290 -12.11 -28.36 -11.05
CA LEU A 290 -11.48 -29.68 -10.97
C LEU A 290 -10.11 -29.76 -11.66
N LYS A 291 -9.86 -28.88 -12.64
CA LYS A 291 -8.59 -28.81 -13.38
C LYS A 291 -7.57 -27.86 -12.73
N ARG A 292 -7.89 -27.20 -11.61
CA ARG A 292 -7.01 -26.24 -10.92
C ARG A 292 -6.38 -25.19 -11.85
N LYS A 293 -7.18 -24.69 -12.80
CA LYS A 293 -6.76 -23.61 -13.70
C LYS A 293 -6.58 -22.30 -12.92
N CYS A 294 -5.90 -21.32 -13.51
CA CYS A 294 -5.94 -19.96 -12.97
C CYS A 294 -7.38 -19.45 -12.90
N ALA A 295 -7.67 -18.67 -11.86
CA ALA A 295 -8.96 -18.02 -11.68
C ALA A 295 -9.02 -16.71 -12.47
N ASP A 296 -9.57 -16.78 -13.70
CA ASP A 296 -9.59 -15.65 -14.64
C ASP A 296 -10.24 -14.38 -14.06
N LYS A 297 -11.34 -14.52 -13.30
CA LYS A 297 -12.01 -13.38 -12.66
C LYS A 297 -11.07 -12.60 -11.72
N VAL A 298 -10.25 -13.31 -10.95
CA VAL A 298 -9.29 -12.69 -10.02
C VAL A 298 -8.15 -12.02 -10.79
N ASN A 299 -7.68 -12.65 -11.88
CA ASN A 299 -6.65 -12.06 -12.74
C ASN A 299 -7.13 -10.80 -13.46
N VAL A 300 -8.39 -10.75 -13.91
CA VAL A 300 -9.00 -9.56 -14.50
C VAL A 300 -9.08 -8.43 -13.46
N ALA A 301 -9.46 -8.72 -12.22
CA ALA A 301 -9.46 -7.73 -11.15
C ALA A 301 -8.06 -7.17 -10.85
N ALA A 302 -7.04 -8.03 -10.80
CA ALA A 302 -5.66 -7.61 -10.62
C ALA A 302 -5.19 -6.67 -11.74
N GLN A 303 -5.48 -6.99 -13.00
CA GLN A 303 -5.14 -6.13 -14.14
C GLN A 303 -5.92 -4.81 -14.12
N LEU A 304 -7.19 -4.84 -13.72
CA LEU A 304 -8.01 -3.64 -13.57
C LEU A 304 -7.43 -2.71 -12.49
N PHE A 305 -7.09 -3.26 -11.33
CA PHE A 305 -6.41 -2.51 -10.27
C PHE A 305 -5.08 -1.93 -10.76
N ASN A 306 -4.23 -2.74 -11.39
CA ASN A 306 -2.92 -2.29 -11.91
C ASN A 306 -3.06 -1.13 -12.91
N THR A 307 -4.05 -1.20 -13.80
CA THR A 307 -4.34 -0.13 -14.75
C THR A 307 -4.73 1.17 -14.03
N LYS A 308 -5.56 1.08 -13.00
CA LYS A 308 -5.99 2.24 -12.20
C LYS A 308 -4.84 2.79 -11.35
N LEU A 309 -4.07 1.92 -10.71
CA LEU A 309 -2.89 2.26 -9.92
C LEU A 309 -1.89 3.05 -10.78
N SER A 310 -1.53 2.52 -11.95
CA SER A 310 -0.61 3.18 -12.88
C SER A 310 -1.06 4.60 -13.25
N ARG A 311 -2.34 4.75 -13.63
CA ARG A 311 -2.92 6.06 -13.97
C ARG A 311 -2.96 7.02 -12.79
N SER A 312 -3.38 6.56 -11.62
CA SER A 312 -3.45 7.38 -10.40
C SER A 312 -2.06 7.85 -9.97
N LEU A 313 -1.06 6.98 -9.98
CA LEU A 313 0.31 7.34 -9.63
C LEU A 313 0.93 8.30 -10.64
N HIS A 314 0.64 8.14 -11.93
CA HIS A 314 1.08 9.10 -12.95
C HIS A 314 0.51 10.50 -12.69
N SER A 315 -0.80 10.60 -12.42
CA SER A 315 -1.44 11.87 -12.06
C SER A 315 -0.85 12.50 -10.79
N VAL A 316 -0.59 11.70 -9.75
CA VAL A 316 0.08 12.19 -8.54
C VAL A 316 1.49 12.68 -8.86
N ALA A 317 2.26 11.94 -9.65
CA ALA A 317 3.65 12.29 -9.99
C ALA A 317 3.77 13.68 -10.63
N GLU A 318 2.81 14.09 -11.47
CA GLU A 318 2.77 15.43 -12.09
C GLU A 318 2.66 16.57 -11.06
N THR A 319 2.17 16.28 -9.86
CA THR A 319 2.01 17.26 -8.77
C THR A 319 3.21 17.33 -7.83
N LEU A 320 4.07 16.31 -7.83
CA LEU A 320 5.19 16.21 -6.89
C LEU A 320 6.43 16.92 -7.43
N LYS A 321 7.01 17.82 -6.63
CA LYS A 321 8.23 18.54 -6.99
C LYS A 321 9.45 17.75 -6.55
N ASN A 322 10.45 17.65 -7.44
CA ASN A 322 11.73 16.98 -7.16
C ASN A 322 11.58 15.55 -6.63
N ALA A 323 10.56 14.82 -7.08
CA ALA A 323 10.33 13.43 -6.70
C ALA A 323 10.13 12.56 -7.95
N THR A 324 10.57 11.32 -7.84
CA THR A 324 10.32 10.23 -8.78
C THR A 324 9.29 9.30 -8.15
N LEU A 325 8.13 9.18 -8.79
CA LEU A 325 7.07 8.24 -8.42
C LEU A 325 6.80 7.31 -9.60
N VAL A 326 6.99 6.00 -9.41
CA VAL A 326 6.93 5.00 -10.49
C VAL A 326 6.00 3.85 -10.12
N TYR A 327 5.20 3.43 -11.10
CA TYR A 327 4.48 2.16 -11.09
C TYR A 327 5.38 1.05 -11.66
N ILE A 328 5.44 -0.09 -10.98
CA ILE A 328 6.28 -1.24 -11.34
C ILE A 328 5.37 -2.40 -11.76
N ASP A 329 5.48 -2.82 -13.02
CA ASP A 329 4.68 -3.91 -13.58
C ASP A 329 5.33 -5.28 -13.34
N ILE A 330 4.96 -5.91 -12.23
CA ILE A 330 5.35 -7.30 -11.95
C ILE A 330 4.39 -8.32 -12.58
N TYR A 331 3.22 -7.89 -13.07
CA TYR A 331 2.21 -8.79 -13.62
C TYR A 331 2.74 -9.47 -14.88
N ALA A 332 3.30 -8.68 -15.81
CA ALA A 332 3.84 -9.20 -17.05
C ALA A 332 4.99 -10.19 -16.81
N LEU A 333 5.88 -9.90 -15.85
CA LEU A 333 7.01 -10.75 -15.50
C LEU A 333 6.56 -12.09 -14.92
N CYS A 334 5.66 -12.06 -13.93
CA CYS A 334 5.09 -13.28 -13.36
C CYS A 334 4.31 -14.08 -14.40
N ALA A 335 3.55 -13.42 -15.28
CA ALA A 335 2.83 -14.09 -16.36
C ALA A 335 3.78 -14.82 -17.32
N GLN A 336 4.94 -14.23 -17.66
CA GLN A 336 5.96 -14.89 -18.47
C GLN A 336 6.55 -16.13 -17.77
N MET A 337 6.82 -16.05 -16.46
CA MET A 337 7.31 -17.20 -15.68
C MET A 337 6.30 -18.34 -15.63
N ILE A 338 5.00 -18.02 -15.52
CA ILE A 338 3.91 -19.00 -15.53
C ILE A 338 3.73 -19.61 -16.92
N GLN A 339 3.87 -18.84 -17.99
CA GLN A 339 3.68 -19.32 -19.36
C GLN A 339 4.88 -20.14 -19.86
N ASN A 340 6.10 -19.79 -19.45
CA ASN A 340 7.33 -20.42 -19.92
C ASN A 340 8.21 -20.95 -18.77
N PRO A 341 7.67 -21.79 -17.87
CA PRO A 341 8.34 -22.12 -16.59
C PRO A 341 9.72 -22.77 -16.77
N LYS A 342 9.90 -23.59 -17.82
CA LYS A 342 11.17 -24.25 -18.11
C LYS A 342 12.30 -23.28 -18.45
N GLU A 343 11.99 -22.16 -19.12
CA GLU A 343 13.00 -21.13 -19.43
C GLU A 343 13.56 -20.47 -18.16
N TYR A 344 12.76 -20.45 -17.09
CA TYR A 344 13.14 -19.93 -15.78
C TYR A 344 13.64 -21.02 -14.82
N GLY A 345 13.66 -22.28 -15.26
CA GLY A 345 14.11 -23.44 -14.48
C GLY A 345 13.11 -23.94 -13.45
N PHE A 346 11.80 -23.75 -13.70
CA PHE A 346 10.73 -24.30 -12.86
C PHE A 346 10.13 -25.56 -13.48
N ASP A 347 9.97 -26.57 -12.64
CA ASP A 347 9.28 -27.82 -12.95
C ASP A 347 7.82 -27.81 -12.50
N ASP A 348 7.50 -27.12 -11.41
CA ASP A 348 6.14 -26.98 -10.89
C ASP A 348 5.82 -25.51 -10.60
N ILE A 349 4.69 -25.07 -11.14
CA ILE A 349 4.14 -23.71 -11.00
C ILE A 349 2.71 -23.71 -10.45
N ASP A 350 2.16 -24.89 -10.18
CA ASP A 350 0.75 -25.06 -9.80
C ASP A 350 0.61 -25.48 -8.33
N ARG A 351 1.73 -25.76 -7.66
CA ARG A 351 1.81 -26.13 -6.24
C ARG A 351 2.96 -25.43 -5.54
N GLY A 352 2.79 -25.22 -4.24
CA GLY A 352 3.89 -24.91 -3.33
C GLY A 352 4.79 -26.13 -3.11
N CYS A 353 6.05 -25.90 -2.75
CA CYS A 353 6.97 -26.93 -2.30
C CYS A 353 6.62 -27.46 -0.89
N CYS A 354 6.00 -26.62 -0.05
CA CYS A 354 5.57 -26.95 1.29
C CYS A 354 4.26 -27.74 1.33
N GLY A 355 4.24 -28.81 2.13
CA GLY A 355 3.04 -29.58 2.45
C GLY A 355 2.48 -30.28 1.22
N THR A 356 1.16 -30.21 1.02
CA THR A 356 0.54 -30.61 -0.24
C THR A 356 0.79 -29.60 -1.36
N GLY A 357 1.18 -28.37 -1.01
CA GLY A 357 1.38 -27.24 -1.91
C GLY A 357 0.07 -26.66 -2.42
N LEU A 358 -1.07 -27.05 -1.85
CA LEU A 358 -2.40 -26.70 -2.36
C LEU A 358 -3.05 -25.56 -1.58
N VAL A 359 -2.83 -25.54 -0.25
CA VAL A 359 -3.53 -24.62 0.66
C VAL A 359 -2.66 -24.13 1.83
N GLU A 360 -1.51 -24.74 2.05
CA GLU A 360 -0.61 -24.43 3.16
C GLU A 360 0.00 -23.05 2.97
N LEU A 361 0.06 -22.28 4.06
CA LEU A 361 0.51 -20.88 4.07
C LEU A 361 1.33 -20.64 5.33
N GLY A 362 2.46 -19.93 5.20
CA GLY A 362 3.24 -19.37 6.31
C GLY A 362 3.40 -20.33 7.50
N PRO A 363 2.70 -20.15 8.64
CA PRO A 363 2.84 -21.00 9.83
C PRO A 363 2.60 -22.49 9.61
N LEU A 364 1.81 -22.87 8.59
CA LEU A 364 1.60 -24.29 8.24
C LEU A 364 2.82 -24.91 7.52
N CYS A 365 3.74 -24.08 7.06
CA CYS A 365 4.97 -24.45 6.36
C CYS A 365 6.17 -24.42 7.30
N ASN A 366 6.22 -25.38 8.21
CA ASN A 366 7.36 -25.57 9.10
C ASN A 366 7.75 -27.06 9.17
N GLN A 367 8.93 -27.32 9.74
CA GLN A 367 9.53 -28.65 9.86
C GLN A 367 8.68 -29.67 10.64
N PHE A 368 7.70 -29.21 11.43
CA PHE A 368 6.83 -30.06 12.24
C PHE A 368 5.49 -30.37 11.58
N THR A 369 5.00 -29.48 10.72
CA THR A 369 3.63 -29.57 10.16
C THR A 369 3.59 -29.94 8.69
N SER A 370 4.71 -29.85 7.97
CA SER A 370 4.75 -30.04 6.52
C SER A 370 5.94 -30.86 6.04
N LEU A 371 5.66 -31.76 5.08
CA LEU A 371 6.71 -32.34 4.25
C LEU A 371 7.20 -31.28 3.26
N LEU A 372 8.49 -31.30 2.95
CA LEU A 372 9.08 -30.42 1.94
C LEU A 372 9.37 -31.22 0.66
N CYS A 373 9.20 -30.56 -0.49
CA CYS A 373 9.64 -31.10 -1.77
C CYS A 373 11.17 -31.32 -1.78
N SER A 374 11.66 -32.23 -2.63
CA SER A 374 13.09 -32.58 -2.69
C SER A 374 13.98 -31.49 -3.27
N ASN A 375 13.42 -30.59 -4.10
CA ASN A 375 14.16 -29.49 -4.72
C ASN A 375 13.30 -28.21 -4.71
N VAL A 376 13.49 -27.35 -3.72
CA VAL A 376 12.76 -26.07 -3.60
C VAL A 376 12.98 -25.18 -4.82
N SER A 377 14.19 -25.18 -5.40
CA SER A 377 14.53 -24.32 -6.53
C SER A 377 13.85 -24.72 -7.84
N SER A 378 13.31 -25.94 -7.96
CA SER A 378 12.51 -26.32 -9.14
C SER A 378 11.04 -25.90 -9.01
N TYR A 379 10.61 -25.36 -7.89
CA TYR A 379 9.24 -24.86 -7.69
C TYR A 379 9.22 -23.33 -7.81
N MET A 380 8.19 -22.80 -8.47
CA MET A 380 7.98 -21.35 -8.49
C MET A 380 7.45 -20.83 -7.15
N PHE A 381 6.67 -21.65 -6.43
CA PHE A 381 6.04 -21.28 -5.16
C PHE A 381 6.63 -22.06 -3.97
N TRP A 382 6.92 -21.37 -2.87
CA TRP A 382 7.34 -21.98 -1.61
C TRP A 382 6.15 -22.62 -0.91
N ASP A 383 5.12 -21.82 -0.64
CA ASP A 383 3.84 -22.25 -0.08
C ASP A 383 2.72 -22.04 -1.11
N SER A 384 1.45 -22.02 -0.71
CA SER A 384 0.34 -21.85 -1.65
C SER A 384 0.09 -20.41 -2.12
N TYR A 385 0.94 -19.44 -1.72
CA TYR A 385 0.80 -18.00 -2.03
C TYR A 385 2.13 -17.34 -2.42
N HIS A 386 3.20 -17.63 -1.70
CA HIS A 386 4.48 -16.95 -1.81
C HIS A 386 5.44 -17.67 -2.77
N PRO A 387 6.12 -16.94 -3.67
CA PRO A 387 7.19 -17.49 -4.51
C PRO A 387 8.38 -18.07 -3.71
N THR A 388 9.17 -18.93 -4.35
CA THR A 388 10.46 -19.38 -3.80
C THR A 388 11.53 -18.30 -3.91
N GLU A 389 12.62 -18.41 -3.15
CA GLU A 389 13.77 -17.51 -3.27
C GLU A 389 14.27 -17.39 -4.71
N ARG A 390 14.31 -18.50 -5.47
CA ARG A 390 14.70 -18.48 -6.89
C ARG A 390 13.76 -17.59 -7.71
N ALA A 391 12.45 -17.76 -7.54
CA ALA A 391 11.47 -16.95 -8.24
C ALA A 391 11.60 -15.47 -7.90
N TYR A 392 11.78 -15.14 -6.61
CA TYR A 392 12.05 -13.77 -6.20
C TYR A 392 13.35 -13.21 -6.77
N ARG A 393 14.45 -13.95 -6.76
CA ARG A 393 15.73 -13.50 -7.37
C ARG A 393 15.57 -13.20 -8.87
N ILE A 394 14.81 -14.00 -9.60
CA ILE A 394 14.50 -13.74 -11.02
C ILE A 394 13.69 -12.45 -11.17
N LEU A 395 12.64 -12.29 -10.36
CA LEU A 395 11.77 -11.11 -10.39
C LEU A 395 12.54 -9.84 -10.02
N THR A 396 13.27 -9.83 -8.92
CA THR A 396 14.07 -8.70 -8.45
C THR A 396 15.15 -8.34 -9.46
N LYS A 397 15.85 -9.32 -10.05
CA LYS A 397 16.85 -9.05 -11.09
C LYS A 397 16.23 -8.33 -12.27
N LYS A 398 15.10 -8.84 -12.79
CA LYS A 398 14.40 -8.19 -13.91
C LYS A 398 13.93 -6.79 -13.54
N PHE A 399 13.30 -6.62 -12.38
CA PHE A 399 12.88 -5.33 -11.85
C PHE A 399 14.03 -4.30 -11.82
N VAL A 400 15.21 -4.70 -11.33
CA VAL A 400 16.39 -3.82 -11.29
C VAL A 400 16.90 -3.48 -12.69
N GLU A 401 16.82 -4.41 -13.63
CA GLU A 401 17.25 -4.19 -15.02
C GLU A 401 16.26 -3.30 -15.81
N THR A 402 14.95 -3.41 -15.56
CA THR A 402 13.91 -2.76 -16.39
C THR A 402 13.33 -1.49 -15.78
N ASP A 403 13.05 -1.49 -14.47
CA ASP A 403 12.17 -0.49 -13.86
C ASP A 403 12.89 0.45 -12.91
N MET A 404 14.15 0.16 -12.56
CA MET A 404 14.94 1.01 -11.65
C MET A 404 15.57 2.24 -12.31
N SER A 405 15.63 2.26 -13.65
CA SER A 405 16.25 3.37 -14.40
C SER A 405 15.75 4.78 -14.03
N PRO A 406 14.46 5.02 -13.72
CA PRO A 406 13.99 6.35 -13.33
C PRO A 406 14.47 6.81 -11.94
N PHE A 407 14.94 5.89 -11.09
CA PHE A 407 15.39 6.20 -9.72
C PHE A 407 16.88 6.55 -9.64
N TYR A 408 17.65 6.30 -10.69
CA TYR A 408 19.04 6.74 -10.78
C TYR A 408 19.09 8.16 -11.36
N ASP A 409 19.89 9.02 -10.74
CA ASP A 409 20.05 10.41 -11.18
C ASP A 409 20.65 10.40 -12.61
N LYS A 410 20.07 11.20 -13.53
CA LYS A 410 20.71 11.59 -14.80
C LYS A 410 21.67 12.75 -14.59
#